data_AF-A0A1G8VVE8-F1
#
_entry.id   AF-A0A1G8VVE8-F1
#
_cell.length_a   1.000
_cell.length_b   1.000
_cell.length_c   1.000
_cell.angle_alpha   90.00
_cell.angle_beta   90.00
_cell.angle_gamma   90.00
#
_symmetry.space_group_name_H-M   'P 1'
#
loop_
_entity.id
_entity.type
_entity.pdbx_description
1 polymer ?
#
loop_
_entity_poly.entity_id
_entity_poly.type
_entity_poly.pdbx_seq_one_letter_code
_entity_poly.pdbx_strand_id
1 'polypeptide(L)' 'MRTVAQAVADTDVVFYEAALVSVGASVRDPIRSHTTNTTGTLNILEAAREHDTRVVFASSAAIYGHPMETPIDEAH' A
#
# COMPACT_ATOMS: atom_id res chain seq x y z
N MET A 1 3.39 -15.75 0.20
CA MET A 1 4.78 -15.28 0.08
C MET A 1 5.45 -15.69 -1.23
N ARG A 2 5.48 -16.99 -1.61
CA ARG A 2 6.14 -17.45 -2.86
C ARG A 2 5.77 -16.64 -4.12
N THR A 3 4.49 -16.37 -4.36
CA THR A 3 4.04 -15.60 -5.53
C THR A 3 4.58 -14.17 -5.56
N VAL A 4 4.64 -13.50 -4.41
CA VAL A 4 5.14 -12.12 -4.31
C VAL A 4 6.64 -12.08 -4.53
N ALA A 5 7.40 -12.96 -3.87
CA ALA A 5 8.84 -13.06 -4.07
C ALA A 5 9.20 -13.31 -5.53
N GLN A 6 8.48 -14.22 -6.20
CA GLN A 6 8.68 -14.49 -7.64
C GLN A 6 8.33 -13.29 -8.54
N ALA A 7 7.36 -12.47 -8.17
CA ALA A 7 6.97 -11.30 -8.94
C ALA A 7 7.93 -10.12 -8.77
N VAL A 8 8.61 -10.04 -7.62
CA VAL A 8 9.59 -9.00 -7.30
C VAL A 8 10.99 -9.37 -7.78
N ALA A 9 11.32 -10.65 -7.81
CA ALA A 9 12.60 -11.13 -8.32
C ALA A 9 12.92 -10.54 -9.71
N ASP A 10 14.16 -10.10 -9.88
CA ASP A 10 14.69 -9.53 -11.13
C ASP A 10 13.99 -8.23 -11.60
N THR A 11 13.34 -7.49 -10.69
CA THR A 11 12.75 -6.17 -11.00
C THR A 11 13.53 -5.02 -10.36
N ASP A 12 13.77 -3.95 -11.14
CA ASP A 12 14.39 -2.72 -10.63
C ASP A 12 13.42 -1.88 -9.80
N VAL A 13 12.15 -1.81 -10.25
CA VAL A 13 11.10 -0.99 -9.65
C VAL A 13 9.76 -1.71 -9.71
N VAL A 14 9.04 -1.72 -8.58
CA VAL A 14 7.65 -2.20 -8.48
C VAL A 14 6.71 -1.01 -8.30
N PHE A 15 5.68 -0.93 -9.16
CA PHE A 15 4.53 -0.04 -8.97
C PHE A 15 3.40 -0.84 -8.31
N TYR A 16 3.20 -0.64 -7.00
CA TYR A 16 2.26 -1.41 -6.19
C TYR A 16 0.92 -0.68 -6.03
N GLU A 17 -0.06 -1.10 -6.84
CA GLU A 17 -1.40 -0.52 -6.94
C GLU A 17 -2.51 -1.40 -6.35
N ALA A 18 -2.18 -2.62 -5.90
CA ALA A 18 -3.17 -3.60 -5.48
C ALA A 18 -3.72 -3.29 -4.07
N ALA A 19 -4.91 -2.69 -4.01
CA ALA A 19 -5.61 -2.36 -2.75
C ALA A 19 -7.15 -2.40 -2.89
N LEU A 20 -7.84 -2.51 -1.76
CA LEU A 20 -9.27 -2.24 -1.62
C LEU A 20 -9.48 -0.76 -1.24
N VAL A 21 -10.04 0.03 -2.15
CA VAL A 21 -10.00 1.51 -2.05
C VAL A 21 -11.13 2.13 -1.23
N SER A 22 -12.22 1.40 -1.01
CA SER A 22 -13.47 1.98 -0.49
C SER A 22 -13.43 2.13 1.03
N VAL A 23 -13.52 3.37 1.52
CA VAL A 23 -13.68 3.70 2.95
C VAL A 23 -14.92 3.01 3.54
N GLY A 24 -16.06 3.07 2.84
CA GLY A 24 -17.27 2.42 3.32
C GLY A 24 -17.13 0.89 3.41
N ALA A 25 -16.42 0.26 2.46
CA ALA A 25 -16.14 -1.18 2.52
C ALA A 25 -15.15 -1.53 3.63
N SER A 26 -14.15 -0.68 3.89
CA SER A 26 -13.17 -0.94 4.96
C SER A 26 -13.76 -0.84 6.35
N VAL A 27 -14.75 0.03 6.57
CA VAL A 27 -15.48 0.07 7.84
C VAL A 27 -16.37 -1.16 8.02
N ARG A 28 -16.99 -1.67 6.94
CA ARG A 28 -17.85 -2.86 7.02
C ARG A 28 -17.07 -4.16 7.22
N ASP A 29 -15.89 -4.28 6.61
CA ASP A 29 -15.02 -5.45 6.73
C ASP A 29 -13.54 -5.00 6.92
N PRO A 30 -13.20 -4.63 8.17
CA PRO A 30 -11.87 -4.10 8.48
C PRO A 30 -10.78 -5.18 8.38
N ILE A 31 -11.08 -6.43 8.71
CA ILE A 31 -10.11 -7.53 8.67
C ILE A 31 -9.69 -7.81 7.23
N ARG A 32 -10.64 -7.89 6.29
CA ARG A 32 -10.32 -8.07 4.88
C ARG A 32 -9.52 -6.90 4.33
N SER A 33 -9.92 -5.68 4.65
CA SER A 33 -9.23 -4.47 4.19
C SER A 33 -7.80 -4.39 4.74
N HIS A 34 -7.60 -4.72 6.02
CA HIS A 34 -6.27 -4.79 6.62
C HIS A 34 -5.41 -5.88 5.98
N THR A 35 -5.99 -7.08 5.78
CA THR A 35 -5.28 -8.21 5.16
C THR A 35 -4.81 -7.85 3.74
N THR A 36 -5.66 -7.20 2.93
CA THR A 36 -5.28 -6.79 1.57
C THR A 36 -4.34 -5.59 1.57
N ASN A 37 -4.70 -4.50 2.26
CA ASN A 37 -4.02 -3.21 2.10
C ASN A 37 -2.80 -3.06 3.00
N THR A 38 -2.79 -3.66 4.20
CA THR A 38 -1.68 -3.49 5.15
C THR A 38 -0.77 -4.72 5.15
N THR A 39 -1.32 -5.91 5.41
CA THR A 39 -0.53 -7.14 5.36
C THR A 39 -0.01 -7.43 3.94
N GLY A 40 -0.83 -7.17 2.91
CA GLY A 40 -0.40 -7.28 1.51
C GLY A 40 0.76 -6.34 1.17
N THR A 41 0.68 -5.07 1.58
CA THR A 41 1.78 -4.10 1.43
C THR A 41 3.05 -4.58 2.12
N LEU A 42 2.97 -5.04 3.37
CA LEU A 42 4.14 -5.55 4.09
C LEU A 42 4.82 -6.71 3.33
N ASN A 43 4.03 -7.63 2.75
CA ASN A 43 4.60 -8.72 1.97
C ASN A 43 5.37 -8.25 0.74
N ILE A 44 4.91 -7.18 0.08
CA ILE A 44 5.61 -6.57 -1.08
C ILE A 44 6.89 -5.87 -0.61
N LEU A 45 6.82 -5.12 0.49
CA LEU A 45 7.97 -4.40 1.03
C LEU A 45 9.06 -5.36 1.53
N GLU A 46 8.71 -6.47 2.18
CA GLU A 46 9.69 -7.48 2.59
C GLU A 46 10.34 -8.15 1.38
N ALA A 47 9.57 -8.53 0.36
CA ALA A 47 10.14 -9.09 -0.87
C ALA A 47 11.06 -8.08 -1.57
N ALA A 48 10.65 -6.81 -1.66
CA ALA A 48 11.48 -5.77 -2.26
C ALA A 48 12.78 -5.53 -1.47
N ARG A 49 12.73 -5.58 -0.14
CA ARG A 49 13.90 -5.49 0.74
C ARG A 49 14.88 -6.64 0.51
N GLU A 50 14.40 -7.86 0.28
CA GLU A 50 15.25 -9.03 0.01
C GLU A 50 15.94 -8.97 -1.37
N HIS A 51 15.35 -8.26 -2.33
CA HIS A 51 15.84 -8.17 -3.72
C HIS A 51 16.46 -6.80 -4.07
N ASP A 52 16.58 -5.88 -3.11
CA ASP A 52 17.03 -4.50 -3.31
C ASP A 52 16.24 -3.73 -4.40
N THR A 53 14.93 -4.00 -4.45
CA THR A 53 14.00 -3.42 -5.43
C THR A 53 13.37 -2.14 -4.89
N ARG A 54 13.26 -1.09 -5.71
CA ARG A 54 12.55 0.13 -5.33
C ARG A 54 11.03 -0.04 -5.46
N VAL A 55 10.26 0.48 -4.51
CA VAL A 55 8.80 0.43 -4.55
C VAL A 55 8.21 1.83 -4.66
N VAL A 56 7.28 2.00 -5.62
CA VAL A 56 6.34 3.12 -5.68
C VAL A 56 4.98 2.54 -5.32
N PHE A 57 4.37 2.99 -4.23
CA PHE A 57 3.09 2.45 -3.76
C PHE A 57 1.98 3.50 -3.85
N ALA A 58 0.76 3.05 -4.12
CA ALA A 58 -0.42 3.89 -4.12
C ALA A 58 -0.88 4.20 -2.69
N SER A 59 -0.64 5.42 -2.23
CA SER A 59 -1.23 5.96 -1.01
C SER A 59 -2.62 6.55 -1.30
N SER A 60 -3.23 7.19 -0.29
CA SER A 60 -4.55 7.83 -0.42
C SER A 60 -4.60 9.12 0.38
N ALA A 61 -5.21 10.17 -0.17
CA ALA A 61 -5.50 11.41 0.56
C ALA A 61 -6.39 11.19 1.79
N ALA A 62 -7.07 10.04 1.90
CA ALA A 62 -7.86 9.68 3.07
C ALA A 62 -7.04 9.61 4.37
N ILE A 63 -5.70 9.45 4.30
CA ILE A 63 -4.84 9.45 5.49
C ILE A 63 -4.84 10.79 6.23
N TYR A 64 -5.11 11.89 5.52
CA TYR A 64 -5.17 13.24 6.09
C TYR A 64 -6.46 13.49 6.88
N GLY A 65 -7.45 12.59 6.79
CA GLY A 65 -8.69 12.72 7.53
C GLY A 65 -9.49 13.98 7.16
N HIS A 66 -9.79 14.81 8.18
CA HIS A 66 -10.51 16.07 8.01
C HIS A 66 -9.51 17.23 7.91
N PRO A 67 -9.29 17.80 6.71
CA PRO A 67 -8.28 18.83 6.53
C PRO A 67 -8.64 20.12 7.26
N MET A 68 -7.67 20.66 7.99
CA MET A 68 -7.75 21.97 8.65
C MET A 68 -7.55 23.13 7.66
N GLU A 69 -6.75 22.91 6.61
CA GLU A 69 -6.37 23.93 5.63
C GLU A 69 -6.33 23.34 4.20
N THR A 70 -6.44 24.20 3.18
CA THR A 70 -6.34 23.81 1.77
C THR A 70 -5.45 24.80 1.00
N PRO A 71 -4.53 24.34 0.12
CA PRO A 71 -4.26 22.93 -0.23
C PRO A 71 -3.64 22.14 0.94
N ILE A 72 -3.85 20.81 0.92
CA ILE A 72 -3.30 19.91 1.95
C ILE A 72 -1.85 19.58 1.56
N ASP A 73 -0.89 19.90 2.42
CA ASP A 73 0.51 19.50 2.25
C ASP A 73 0.78 18.14 2.93
N GLU A 74 1.95 17.55 2.68
CA GLU A 74 2.34 16.26 3.27
C GLU A 74 2.70 16.36 4.76
N ALA A 75 2.80 17.56 5.33
CA ALA A 75 3.07 17.80 6.75
C ALA A 75 1.78 18.00 7.58
N HIS A 76 0.61 17.87 6.95
CA HIS A 76 -0.72 17.98 7.57
C HIS A 76 -0.89 17.19 8.86
#